data_AF-A0A2H3B9H5-F1
#
_entry.id   AF-A0A2H3B9H5-F1
#
_cell.length_a   1.000
_cell.length_b   1.000
_cell.length_c   1.000
_cell.angle_alpha   90.00
_cell.angle_beta   90.00
_cell.angle_gamma   90.00
#
_symmetry.space_group_name_H-M   'P 1'
#
loop_
_entity.id
_entity.type
_entity.pdbx_description
1 polymer ?
#
loop_
_entity_poly.entity_id
_entity_poly.type
_entity_poly.pdbx_seq_one_letter_code
_entity_poly.pdbx_strand_id
1 'polypeptide(L)' 'TEIVNKFLEMMLRAYISEDKSSWAAWLHILEFAYNSHMSASTGATPFLLLLGFQPTSPLDQIA' A
#
# COMPACT_ATOMS: atom_id res chain seq x y z
N THR A 1 13.44 -1.54 -5.18
CA THR A 1 13.07 -0.45 -4.23
C THR A 1 12.58 0.79 -4.96
N GLU A 2 13.24 1.29 -6.00
CA GLU A 2 12.86 2.54 -6.69
C GLU A 2 11.43 2.57 -7.27
N ILE A 3 10.95 1.48 -7.89
CA ILE A 3 9.60 1.41 -8.48
C ILE A 3 8.53 1.51 -7.39
N VAL A 4 8.76 0.83 -6.27
CA VAL A 4 7.85 0.86 -5.11
C VAL A 4 7.79 2.27 -4.52
N ASN A 5 8.95 2.92 -4.34
CA ASN A 5 9.02 4.28 -3.81
C ASN A 5 8.27 5.28 -4.73
N LYS A 6 8.46 5.19 -6.05
CA LYS A 6 7.72 6.03 -7.01
C LYS A 6 6.21 5.82 -6.92
N PHE A 7 5.77 4.57 -6.75
CA PHE A 7 4.35 4.25 -6.63
C PHE A 7 3.76 4.80 -5.32
N LEU A 8 4.45 4.60 -4.19
CA LEU A 8 4.04 5.15 -2.90
C LEU A 8 4.02 6.68 -2.92
N GLU A 9 5.02 7.33 -3.52
CA GLU A 9 5.02 8.78 -3.71
C GLU A 9 3.83 9.26 -4.54
N MET A 10 3.46 8.53 -5.59
CA MET A 10 2.28 8.83 -6.40
C MET A 10 0.99 8.70 -5.58
N MET A 11 0.84 7.65 -4.79
CA MET A 11 -0.30 7.50 -3.88
C MET A 11 -0.34 8.61 -2.83
N LEU A 12 0.81 8.93 -2.21
CA LEU A 12 0.95 9.96 -1.19
C LEU A 12 0.44 11.32 -1.65
N ARG A 13 0.71 11.70 -2.91
CA ARG A 13 0.27 12.99 -3.49
C ARG A 13 -1.24 13.22 -3.39
N ALA A 14 -2.05 12.16 -3.37
CA ALA A 14 -3.50 12.27 -3.22
C ALA A 14 -3.92 12.65 -1.79
N TYR A 15 -3.12 12.33 -0.77
CA TYR A 15 -3.48 12.46 0.64
C TYR A 15 -2.81 13.64 1.35
N ILE A 16 -1.69 14.13 0.81
CA ILE A 16 -0.90 15.21 1.44
C ILE A 16 -1.07 16.57 0.76
N SER A 17 -2.11 16.71 -0.08
CA SER A 17 -2.36 17.92 -0.86
C SER A 17 -2.60 19.14 0.03
N GLU A 18 -3.36 18.97 1.12
CA GLU A 18 -3.69 20.02 2.09
C GLU A 18 -2.59 20.24 3.13
N ASP A 19 -1.99 19.16 3.65
CA ASP A 19 -0.90 19.21 4.61
C ASP A 19 0.21 18.21 4.24
N LYS A 20 1.32 18.75 3.71
CA LYS A 20 2.51 17.98 3.35
C LYS A 20 3.24 17.38 4.55
N SER A 21 3.04 17.90 5.77
CA SER A 21 3.66 17.37 6.98
C SER A 21 3.00 16.08 7.48
N SER A 22 1.75 15.83 7.06
CA SER A 22 0.97 14.65 7.42
C SER A 22 1.42 13.35 6.74
N TRP A 23 2.42 13.39 5.83
CA TRP A 23 2.83 12.26 5.00
C TRP A 23 3.14 10.97 5.79
N ALA A 24 3.77 11.09 6.96
CA ALA A 24 4.13 9.95 7.79
C ALA A 24 2.89 9.23 8.36
N ALA A 25 1.80 9.97 8.60
CA ALA A 25 0.54 9.40 9.04
C ALA A 25 -0.14 8.57 7.96
N TRP A 26 0.15 8.80 6.67
CA TRP A 26 -0.43 8.03 5.57
C TRP A 26 0.42 6.83 5.16
N LEU A 27 1.72 6.85 5.45
CA LEU A 27 2.68 5.88 4.91
C LEU A 27 2.29 4.42 5.21
N HIS A 28 1.89 4.11 6.45
CA HIS A 28 1.53 2.75 6.86
C HIS A 28 0.28 2.24 6.13
N ILE A 29 -0.71 3.11 5.89
CA ILE A 29 -1.94 2.76 5.17
C ILE A 29 -1.60 2.46 3.70
N LEU A 30 -0.76 3.31 3.09
CA LEU A 30 -0.38 3.15 1.69
C LEU A 30 0.53 1.94 1.45
N GLU A 31 1.44 1.66 2.38
CA GLU A 31 2.25 0.44 2.37
C GLU A 31 1.36 -0.80 2.43
N PHE A 32 0.39 -0.82 3.35
CA PHE A 32 -0.55 -1.94 3.45
C PHE A 32 -1.37 -2.11 2.18
N ALA A 33 -1.88 -1.00 1.61
CA ALA A 33 -2.64 -1.02 0.37
C ALA A 33 -1.80 -1.54 -0.80
N TYR A 34 -0.55 -1.09 -0.93
CA TYR A 34 0.38 -1.58 -1.94
C TYR A 34 0.68 -3.08 -1.77
N ASN A 35 1.00 -3.52 -0.56
CA ASN A 35 1.35 -4.91 -0.28
C ASN A 35 0.16 -5.87 -0.41
N SER A 36 -1.06 -5.36 -0.36
CA SER A 36 -2.30 -6.11 -0.58
C SER A 36 -2.79 -6.06 -2.03
N HIS A 37 -2.20 -5.21 -2.87
CA HIS A 37 -2.61 -5.07 -4.26
C HIS A 37 -1.99 -6.17 -5.13
N MET A 38 -2.79 -6.71 -6.06
CA MET A 38 -2.31 -7.69 -7.03
C MET A 38 -1.33 -7.02 -8.00
N SER A 39 -0.08 -7.48 -7.99
CA SER A 39 0.94 -6.94 -8.88
C SER A 39 0.78 -7.52 -10.29
N ALA A 40 0.62 -6.66 -11.29
CA ALA A 40 0.41 -7.07 -12.68
C ALA A 40 1.57 -7.90 -13.27
N SER A 41 2.79 -7.75 -12.75
CA SER A 41 3.96 -8.49 -13.25
C SER A 41 4.07 -9.92 -12.70
N THR A 42 3.52 -10.17 -11.52
CA THR A 42 3.61 -11.47 -10.83
C THR A 42 2.28 -12.20 -10.74
N GLY A 43 1.16 -11.50 -10.91
CA GLY A 43 -0.18 -12.03 -10.69
C GLY A 43 -0.51 -12.32 -9.23
N ALA A 44 0.32 -11.87 -8.28
CA ALA A 44 0.16 -12.11 -6.85
C ALA A 44 0.34 -10.82 -6.05
N THR A 45 -0.14 -10.81 -4.81
CA THR A 45 0.09 -9.68 -3.89
C THR A 45 1.48 -9.78 -3.27
N PRO A 46 2.17 -8.65 -3.01
CA PRO A 46 3.45 -8.67 -2.31
C PRO A 46 3.39 -9.39 -0.95
N PHE A 47 2.31 -9.24 -0.18
CA PHE A 47 2.13 -9.97 1.07
C PHE A 47 2.08 -11.49 0.85
N LEU A 48 1.34 -11.96 -0.16
CA LEU A 48 1.30 -13.38 -0.48
C LEU A 48 2.69 -13.91 -0.86
N LEU A 49 3.43 -13.16 -1.68
CA LEU A 49 4.77 -13.57 -2.11
C LEU A 49 5.80 -13.58 -0.97
N LEU A 50 5.70 -12.63 -0.04
CA LEU A 50 6.67 -12.46 1.04
C LEU A 50 6.35 -13.32 2.27
N LEU A 51 5.07 -13.37 2.66
CA LEU A 51 4.62 -13.99 3.90
C LEU A 51 3.96 -15.36 3.68
N GLY A 52 3.60 -15.70 2.44
CA GLY A 52 2.85 -16.91 2.10
C GLY A 52 1.34 -16.81 2.38
N PHE A 53 0.85 -15.66 2.85
CA PHE A 53 -0.58 -15.40 3.06
C PHE A 53 -0.90 -13.91 2.86
N GLN A 54 -2.18 -13.60 2.65
CA GLN A 54 -2.68 -12.23 2.59
C GLN A 54 -3.26 -11.82 3.95
N PRO A 55 -2.68 -10.83 4.65
CA PRO A 55 -3.27 -10.26 5.85
C PRO A 55 -4.63 -9.66 5.56
N THR A 56 -5.60 -9.91 6.45
CA THR A 56 -6.93 -9.29 6.41
C THR A 56 -6.86 -7.87 6.96
N SER A 57 -7.50 -6.95 6.24
CA SER A 57 -7.72 -5.60 6.73
C SER A 57 -8.95 -5.55 7.65
N PRO A 58 -9.05 -4.57 8.55
CA PRO A 58 -10.26 -4.35 9.33
C PRO A 58 -11.52 -4.18 8.47
N LEU A 59 -11.39 -3.69 7.22
CA LEU A 59 -12.50 -3.52 6.29
C LEU A 59 -13.04 -4.86 5.78
N ASP A 60 -12.20 -5.88 5.67
CA ASP A 60 -12.61 -7.23 5.25
C ASP A 60 -13.47 -7.94 6.30
N GLN A 61 -13.47 -7.45 7.55
CA GLN A 61 -14.28 -8.03 8.64
C GLN A 61 -15.69 -7.45 8.74
N ILE A 62 -15.98 -6.37 8.01
CA ILE A 62 -17.28 -5.66 8.05
C ILE A 62 -18.13 -6.01 6.81
N ALA A 63 -17.59 -6.80 5.89
CA ALA A 63 -18.22 -7.19 4.63
C ALA A 63 -18.94 -8.55 4.72
#